data_AF-A0A433VK45-F1
#
_entry.id   AF-A0A433VK45-F1
#
_cell.length_a   1.000
_cell.length_b   1.000
_cell.length_c   1.000
_cell.angle_alpha   90.00
_cell.angle_beta   90.00
_cell.angle_gamma   90.00
#
_symmetry.space_group_name_H-M   'P 1'
#
loop_
_entity.id
_entity.type
_entity.pdbx_description
1 polymer ?
#
loop_
_entity_poly.entity_id
_entity_poly.type
_entity_poly.pdbx_seq_one_letter_code
_entity_poly.pdbx_strand_id
1 'polypeptide(L)'
;MNSWIGRDINEFVRKYGPPTTTLKLPNGNTLYSYTTDREQAFQQPIYVNESRNRRGEKRTVITGGGTIVNRDFCEINVEFDRSREIQSWRYEGDSPRNCKIKSLPKTLQKQLQKDGILP
;
A
#
# COMPACT_ATOMS: atom_id res chain seq x y z
N MET A 1 -4.29 -21.88 -5.71
CA MET A 1 -5.69 -21.40 -5.73
C MET A 1 -6.04 -21.05 -4.30
N ASN A 2 -6.42 -19.80 -3.99
CA ASN A 2 -7.17 -19.39 -2.79
C ASN A 2 -7.55 -17.90 -2.94
N SER A 3 -8.44 -17.61 -3.90
CA SER A 3 -9.06 -16.29 -4.05
C SER A 3 -9.97 -16.00 -2.85
N TRP A 4 -10.19 -14.72 -2.51
CA TRP A 4 -11.23 -14.33 -1.55
C TRP A 4 -12.64 -14.41 -2.13
N ILE A 5 -12.77 -14.53 -3.46
CA ILE A 5 -14.06 -14.75 -4.13
C ILE A 5 -14.75 -15.98 -3.53
N GLY A 6 -16.03 -15.85 -3.22
CA GLY A 6 -16.83 -16.91 -2.59
C GLY A 6 -16.72 -17.00 -1.06
N ARG A 7 -15.90 -16.14 -0.42
CA ARG A 7 -15.73 -16.14 1.03
C ARG A 7 -16.56 -15.03 1.68
N ASP A 8 -16.89 -15.22 2.96
CA ASP A 8 -17.64 -14.23 3.73
C ASP A 8 -16.79 -12.99 4.03
N ILE A 9 -17.33 -11.80 3.77
CA ILE A 9 -16.65 -10.52 3.98
C ILE A 9 -16.22 -10.29 5.44
N ASN A 10 -16.92 -10.84 6.43
CA ASN A 10 -16.53 -10.71 7.84
C ASN A 10 -15.27 -11.52 8.15
N GLU A 11 -14.97 -12.60 7.42
CA GLU A 11 -13.63 -13.21 7.50
C GLU A 11 -12.54 -12.25 7.03
N PHE A 12 -12.81 -11.49 5.96
CA PHE A 12 -11.90 -10.48 5.45
C PHE A 12 -11.70 -9.37 6.50
N VAL A 13 -12.78 -8.78 7.02
CA VAL A 13 -12.74 -7.71 8.03
C VAL A 13 -12.04 -8.17 9.32
N ARG A 14 -12.32 -9.39 9.81
CA ARG A 14 -11.64 -9.92 11.01
C ARG A 14 -10.13 -10.05 10.83
N LYS A 15 -9.68 -10.29 9.59
CA LYS A 15 -8.27 -10.47 9.26
C LYS A 15 -7.54 -9.15 9.00
N TYR A 16 -8.20 -8.18 8.39
CA TYR A 16 -7.57 -6.94 7.93
C TYR A 16 -7.97 -5.69 8.70
N GLY A 17 -8.97 -5.80 9.55
CA GLY A 17 -9.59 -4.66 10.22
C GLY A 17 -10.79 -4.12 9.44
N PRO A 18 -11.45 -3.08 9.97
CA PRO A 18 -12.55 -2.41 9.29
C PRO A 18 -12.07 -1.71 8.01
N PRO A 19 -12.95 -1.53 7.01
CA PRO A 19 -12.62 -0.77 5.82
C PRO A 19 -12.47 0.72 6.13
N THR A 20 -11.72 1.43 5.29
CA THR A 20 -11.62 2.90 5.37
C THR A 20 -12.94 3.54 4.96
N THR A 21 -13.55 3.04 3.89
CA THR A 21 -14.86 3.52 3.42
C THR A 21 -15.76 2.37 3.00
N THR A 22 -17.06 2.65 2.97
CA THR A 22 -18.08 1.71 2.56
C THR A 22 -19.04 2.40 1.62
N LEU A 23 -19.32 1.78 0.48
CA LEU A 23 -20.26 2.28 -0.51
C LEU A 23 -21.31 1.21 -0.84
N LYS A 24 -22.58 1.60 -0.88
CA LYS A 24 -23.65 0.77 -1.44
C LYS A 24 -23.73 1.00 -2.94
N LEU A 25 -23.60 -0.07 -3.70
CA LEU A 25 -23.64 -0.02 -5.16
C LEU A 25 -25.09 -0.10 -5.66
N PRO A 26 -25.42 0.48 -6.83
CA PRO A 26 -26.77 0.44 -7.41
C PRO A 26 -27.29 -0.97 -7.70
N ASN A 27 -26.39 -1.94 -7.95
CA ASN A 27 -26.72 -3.36 -8.13
C ASN A 27 -27.15 -4.05 -6.81
N GLY A 28 -27.13 -3.34 -5.68
CA GLY A 28 -27.48 -3.87 -4.36
C GLY A 28 -26.32 -4.50 -3.60
N ASN A 29 -25.11 -4.52 -4.18
CA ASN A 29 -23.90 -4.97 -3.53
C ASN A 29 -23.30 -3.88 -2.65
N THR A 30 -22.29 -4.25 -1.87
CA THR A 30 -21.53 -3.32 -1.02
C THR A 30 -20.06 -3.40 -1.40
N LEU A 31 -19.43 -2.23 -1.51
CA LEU A 31 -18.01 -2.07 -1.73
C LEU A 31 -17.35 -1.63 -0.42
N TYR A 32 -16.35 -2.38 0.01
CA TYR A 32 -15.44 -1.98 1.08
C TYR A 32 -14.12 -1.55 0.47
N SER A 33 -13.71 -0.32 0.78
CA SER A 33 -12.44 0.23 0.30
C SER A 33 -11.47 0.37 1.47
N TYR A 34 -10.26 -0.14 1.26
CA TYR A 34 -9.15 -0.05 2.19
C TYR A 34 -8.09 0.83 1.55
N THR A 35 -8.07 2.09 1.95
CA THR A 35 -7.13 3.08 1.42
C THR A 35 -6.00 3.34 2.41
N THR A 36 -4.81 3.58 1.87
CA THR A 36 -3.68 4.10 2.63
C THR A 36 -2.99 5.15 1.77
N ASP A 37 -2.96 6.38 2.27
CA ASP A 37 -2.17 7.47 1.77
C ASP A 37 -1.00 7.71 2.73
N ARG A 38 0.22 7.69 2.20
CA ARG A 38 1.38 8.12 2.95
C ARG A 38 2.19 9.10 2.16
N GLU A 39 2.35 10.27 2.73
CA GLU A 39 3.33 11.24 2.26
C GLU A 39 4.62 11.03 3.05
N GLN A 40 5.72 10.73 2.34
CA GLN A 40 7.06 10.76 2.91
C GLN A 40 7.85 11.90 2.26
N ALA A 41 8.14 12.90 3.07
CA ALA A 41 9.02 13.99 2.68
C ALA A 41 10.48 13.57 2.91
N PHE A 42 11.27 13.51 1.84
CA PHE A 42 12.71 13.32 1.91
C PHE A 42 13.41 14.63 1.59
N GLN A 43 14.38 15.00 2.42
CA GLN A 43 15.33 16.05 2.05
C GLN A 43 16.36 15.42 1.09
N GLN A 44 16.33 15.81 -0.18
CA GLN A 44 17.39 15.46 -1.11
C GLN A 44 18.39 16.61 -1.18
N PRO A 45 19.64 16.41 -0.72
CA PRO A 45 20.68 17.40 -0.88
C PRO A 45 21.18 17.48 -2.33
N ILE A 46 21.45 18.69 -2.82
CA ILE A 46 21.96 18.89 -4.19
C ILE A 46 23.46 18.57 -4.25
N TYR A 47 24.20 18.92 -3.19
CA TYR A 47 25.63 18.64 -3.08
C TYR A 47 25.96 18.04 -1.72
N VAL A 48 26.69 16.92 -1.74
CA VAL A 48 27.30 16.29 -0.57
C VAL A 48 28.81 16.27 -0.78
N ASN A 49 29.52 17.08 -0.01
CA ASN A 49 30.99 17.10 -0.02
C ASN A 49 31.52 16.41 1.23
N GLU A 50 32.18 15.27 1.05
CA GLU A 50 32.88 14.57 2.11
C GLU A 50 34.37 14.91 2.06
N SER A 51 34.92 15.36 3.19
CA SER A 51 36.36 15.61 3.34
C SER A 51 36.86 14.95 4.60
N ARG A 52 38.14 14.58 4.61
CA ARG A 52 38.79 13.97 5.76
C ARG A 52 39.97 14.83 6.19
N ASN A 53 40.04 15.19 7.45
CA ASN A 53 41.19 15.94 7.95
C ASN A 53 42.39 14.99 8.18
N ARG A 54 43.57 15.57 8.44
CA ARG A 54 44.81 14.82 8.67
C ARG A 54 44.77 13.89 9.90
N ARG A 55 43.81 14.08 10.80
CA ARG A 55 43.56 13.22 11.98
C ARG A 55 42.58 12.09 11.69
N GLY A 56 42.08 11.98 10.46
CA GLY A 56 41.12 10.95 10.04
C GLY A 56 39.66 11.29 10.33
N GLU A 57 39.37 12.45 10.91
CA GLU A 57 38.00 12.90 11.17
C GLU A 57 37.31 13.22 9.85
N LYS A 58 36.11 12.65 9.65
CA LYS A 58 35.27 12.92 8.48
C LYS A 58 34.43 14.16 8.72
N ARG A 59 34.40 15.05 7.74
CA ARG A 59 33.50 16.20 7.69
C ARG A 59 32.64 16.10 6.44
N THR A 60 31.33 16.06 6.64
CA THR A 60 30.32 16.09 5.57
C THR A 60 29.69 17.48 5.51
N VAL A 61 29.79 18.14 4.37
CA VAL A 61 29.11 19.42 4.10
C VAL A 61 27.98 19.16 3.11
N ILE A 62 26.76 19.49 3.53
CA ILE A 62 25.54 19.34 2.74
C ILE A 62 25.12 20.73 2.27
N THR A 63 25.01 20.95 0.95
CA THR A 63 24.68 22.28 0.37
C THR A 63 23.52 22.18 -0.61
N GLY A 64 22.51 23.04 -0.44
CA GLY A 64 21.29 23.08 -1.25
C GLY A 64 20.40 21.86 -1.02
N GLY A 65 19.13 21.94 -1.45
CA GLY A 65 18.20 20.83 -1.35
C GLY A 65 16.76 21.22 -1.65
N GLY A 66 15.99 20.25 -2.14
CA GLY A 66 14.53 20.32 -2.23
C GLY A 66 13.88 19.25 -1.39
N THR A 67 12.66 19.49 -0.94
CA THR A 67 11.82 18.43 -0.34
C THR A 67 11.18 17.64 -1.47
N ILE A 68 11.52 16.36 -1.58
CA ILE A 68 10.76 15.43 -2.41
C ILE A 68 9.67 14.85 -1.55
N VAL A 69 8.42 15.06 -1.95
CA VAL A 69 7.27 14.39 -1.36
C VAL A 69 7.01 13.14 -2.19
N ASN A 70 7.33 11.97 -1.63
CA ASN A 70 6.89 10.71 -2.19
C ASN A 70 5.50 10.42 -1.65
N ARG A 71 4.51 10.32 -2.55
CA ARG A 71 3.15 9.91 -2.19
C ARG A 71 3.02 8.44 -2.50
N ASP A 72 2.89 7.63 -1.47
CA ASP A 72 2.53 6.23 -1.61
C ASP A 72 1.01 6.13 -1.46
N PHE A 73 0.33 5.85 -2.58
CA PHE A 73 -1.09 5.58 -2.60
C PHE A 73 -1.36 4.08 -2.79
N CYS A 74 -2.34 3.58 -2.02
CA CYS A 74 -2.91 2.27 -2.20
C CYS A 74 -4.39 2.22 -1.88
N GLU A 75 -5.11 1.42 -2.64
CA GLU A 75 -6.51 1.13 -2.44
C GLU A 75 -6.80 -0.33 -2.77
N ILE A 76 -7.51 -1.00 -1.87
CA ILE A 76 -8.11 -2.30 -2.14
C ILE A 76 -9.62 -2.15 -2.04
N ASN A 77 -10.31 -2.48 -3.11
CA ASN A 77 -11.75 -2.50 -3.22
C ASN A 77 -12.24 -3.94 -3.18
N VAL A 78 -13.18 -4.25 -2.28
CA VAL A 78 -13.77 -5.58 -2.13
C VAL A 78 -15.28 -5.45 -2.26
N GLU A 79 -15.85 -6.04 -3.30
CA GLU A 79 -17.28 -6.06 -3.54
C GLU A 79 -17.86 -7.37 -3.02
N PHE A 80 -18.96 -7.28 -2.28
CA PHE A 80 -19.71 -8.43 -1.80
C PHE A 80 -21.21 -8.18 -1.93
N ASP A 81 -21.94 -9.27 -2.09
CA ASP A 81 -23.38 -9.23 -2.29
C ASP A 81 -24.15 -9.12 -0.95
N ARG A 82 -25.47 -9.27 -1.00
CA ARG A 82 -26.32 -9.28 0.19
C ARG A 82 -26.14 -10.51 1.06
N SER A 83 -25.66 -11.63 0.50
CA SER A 83 -25.34 -12.85 1.24
C SER A 83 -24.00 -12.73 1.99
N ARG A 84 -23.28 -11.62 1.79
CA ARG A 84 -21.95 -11.32 2.35
C ARG A 84 -20.82 -12.07 1.67
N GLU A 85 -21.11 -12.67 0.53
CA GLU A 85 -20.13 -13.39 -0.28
C GLU A 85 -19.37 -12.41 -1.17
N ILE A 86 -18.04 -12.45 -1.11
CA ILE A 86 -17.17 -11.64 -1.95
C ILE A 86 -17.33 -12.07 -3.40
N GLN A 87 -17.75 -11.13 -4.25
CA GLN A 87 -17.98 -11.33 -5.68
C GLN A 87 -16.76 -10.91 -6.49
N SER A 88 -16.13 -9.80 -6.09
CA SER A 88 -14.98 -9.25 -6.79
C SER A 88 -14.07 -8.50 -5.82
N TRP A 89 -12.81 -8.33 -6.21
CA TRP A 89 -11.91 -7.41 -5.53
C TRP A 89 -10.87 -6.87 -6.51
N ARG A 90 -10.40 -5.65 -6.25
CA ARG A 90 -9.42 -4.94 -7.08
C ARG A 90 -8.42 -4.20 -6.21
N TYR A 91 -7.19 -4.08 -6.70
CA TYR A 91 -6.15 -3.24 -6.13
C TYR A 91 -5.80 -2.11 -7.10
N GLU A 92 -5.58 -0.91 -6.56
CA GLU A 92 -5.02 0.25 -7.26
C GLU A 92 -3.93 0.88 -6.38
N GLY A 93 -2.81 1.31 -6.96
CA GLY A 93 -1.74 1.96 -6.20
C GLY A 93 -0.37 1.97 -6.87
N ASP A 94 0.48 2.92 -6.47
CA ASP A 94 1.79 3.20 -7.10
C ASP A 94 2.84 2.13 -6.81
N SER A 95 2.86 1.60 -5.58
CA SER A 95 3.68 0.44 -5.25
C SER A 95 3.14 -0.38 -4.07
N PRO A 96 2.82 -1.65 -4.29
CA PRO A 96 2.36 -2.57 -3.24
C PRO A 96 3.43 -2.89 -2.19
N ARG A 97 4.71 -2.55 -2.42
CA ARG A 97 5.79 -2.64 -1.42
C ARG A 97 5.74 -1.50 -0.39
N ASN A 98 5.31 -0.32 -0.81
CA ASN A 98 5.26 0.88 0.04
C ASN A 98 3.92 1.03 0.77
N CYS A 99 2.91 0.42 0.19
CA CYS A 99 1.78 -0.11 0.89
C CYS A 99 2.27 -0.90 2.12
N LYS A 100 2.27 -0.30 3.31
CA LYS A 100 2.48 -1.07 4.55
C LYS A 100 1.23 -1.91 4.85
N ILE A 101 0.84 -2.76 3.91
CA ILE A 101 -0.06 -3.89 4.08
C ILE A 101 0.69 -5.03 4.77
N LYS A 102 1.34 -4.69 5.90
CA LYS A 102 1.90 -5.70 6.82
C LYS A 102 0.80 -6.58 7.43
N SER A 103 -0.48 -6.29 7.16
CA SER A 103 -1.64 -7.14 7.47
C SER A 103 -2.02 -8.10 6.33
N LEU A 104 -1.53 -7.94 5.09
CA LEU A 104 -1.85 -8.91 4.02
C LEU A 104 -1.10 -10.23 4.22
N PRO A 105 -1.80 -11.37 4.28
CA PRO A 105 -1.18 -12.67 4.36
C PRO A 105 -0.32 -12.88 3.12
N LYS A 106 0.84 -13.52 3.32
CA LYS A 106 1.82 -13.85 2.28
C LYS A 106 1.21 -14.58 1.08
N THR A 107 0.08 -15.27 1.26
CA THR A 107 -0.68 -15.91 0.18
C THR A 107 -1.29 -14.92 -0.81
N LEU A 108 -1.82 -13.79 -0.33
CA LEU A 108 -2.40 -12.76 -1.21
C LEU A 108 -1.30 -11.98 -1.95
N GLN A 109 -0.17 -11.72 -1.29
CA GLN A 109 1.00 -11.12 -1.93
C GLN A 109 1.55 -12.02 -3.05
N LYS A 110 1.71 -13.33 -2.79
CA LYS A 110 2.13 -14.29 -3.83
C LYS A 110 1.14 -14.39 -5.00
N GLN A 111 -0.14 -14.21 -4.74
CA GLN A 111 -1.16 -14.25 -5.78
C GLN A 111 -1.11 -13.00 -6.67
N LEU A 112 -0.99 -11.82 -6.06
CA LEU A 112 -0.78 -10.57 -6.78
C LEU A 112 0.54 -10.58 -7.61
N GLN A 113 1.60 -11.25 -7.14
CA GLN A 113 2.83 -11.50 -7.94
C GLN A 113 2.57 -12.41 -9.14
N LYS A 114 1.84 -13.50 -8.93
CA LYS A 114 1.53 -14.48 -9.98
C LYS A 114 0.63 -13.89 -11.08
N ASP A 115 -0.24 -12.97 -10.71
CA ASP A 115 -1.16 -12.29 -11.62
C ASP A 115 -0.48 -11.09 -12.34
N GLY A 116 0.83 -10.87 -12.13
CA GLY A 116 1.63 -9.83 -12.80
C GLY A 116 1.42 -8.42 -12.26
N ILE A 117 0.71 -8.29 -11.14
CA ILE A 117 0.33 -7.02 -10.51
C ILE A 117 1.41 -6.54 -9.52
N LEU A 118 2.18 -7.46 -8.92
CA LEU A 118 3.42 -7.17 -8.20
C LEU A 118 4.62 -7.70 -9.00
N PRO A 119 5.79 -7.04 -8.94
CA PRO A 119 7.05 -7.69 -9.30
C PRO A 119 7.46 -8.78 -8.30
#